data_AF-A0A529FFN9-F1
#
_entry.id   AF-A0A529FFN9-F1
#
_cell.length_a   1.000
_cell.length_b   1.000
_cell.length_c   1.000
_cell.angle_alpha   90.00
_cell.angle_beta   90.00
_cell.angle_gamma   90.00
#
_symmetry.space_group_name_H-M   'P 1'
#
loop_
_entity.id
_entity.type
_entity.pdbx_description
1 polymer ?
#
loop_
_entity_poly.entity_id
_entity_poly.type
_entity_poly.pdbx_seq_one_letter_code
_entity_poly.pdbx_strand_id
1 'polypeptide(L)' 'VRNGFSGITVKYNIDADAKREDIEALVAQSQKRSAVYDIVTNPTNVTVVVN' A
#
# COMPACT_ATOMS: atom_id res chain seq x y z
N VAL A 1 7.19 8.07 -24.82
CA VAL A 1 6.19 7.37 -23.98
C VAL A 1 6.94 6.80 -22.77
N ARG A 2 6.52 7.09 -21.54
CA ARG A 2 7.16 6.53 -20.33
C ARG A 2 6.63 5.11 -20.15
N ASN A 3 7.48 4.10 -20.31
CA ASN A 3 7.10 2.71 -20.08
C ASN A 3 7.02 2.46 -18.57
N GLY A 4 5.82 2.49 -18.01
CA GLY A 4 5.58 2.29 -16.59
C GLY A 4 4.15 1.84 -16.33
N PHE A 5 3.88 1.40 -15.10
CA PHE A 5 2.54 1.05 -14.68
C PHE A 5 1.64 2.29 -14.71
N SER A 6 0.43 2.15 -15.24
CA SER A 6 -0.60 3.21 -15.20
C SER A 6 -1.26 3.32 -13.83
N GLY A 7 -1.21 2.24 -13.04
CA GLY A 7 -1.72 2.17 -11.68
C GLY A 7 -1.39 0.83 -11.05
N ILE A 8 -1.32 0.79 -9.73
CA ILE A 8 -1.02 -0.41 -8.95
C ILE A 8 -2.07 -0.55 -7.84
N THR A 9 -2.64 -1.74 -7.70
CA THR A 9 -3.55 -2.07 -6.60
C THR A 9 -2.96 -3.19 -5.75
N VAL A 10 -2.81 -2.93 -4.46
CA VAL A 10 -2.30 -3.89 -3.48
C VAL A 10 -3.45 -4.29 -2.56
N LYS A 11 -3.66 -5.60 -2.41
CA LYS A 11 -4.66 -6.16 -1.49
C LYS A 11 -3.94 -6.97 -0.43
N TYR A 12 -4.05 -6.55 0.83
CA TYR A 12 -3.52 -7.29 1.97
C TYR A 12 -4.62 -8.16 2.57
N ASN A 13 -4.30 -9.42 2.80
CA ASN A 13 -5.07 -10.31 3.65
C ASN A 13 -4.22 -10.56 4.90
N ILE A 14 -4.66 -10.09 6.05
CA ILE A 14 -3.89 -10.09 7.29
C ILE A 14 -4.68 -10.88 8.32
N ASP A 15 -4.17 -12.07 8.64
CA ASP A 15 -4.68 -12.88 9.73
C ASP A 15 -4.05 -12.39 11.04
N ALA A 16 -4.82 -11.64 11.81
CA ALA A 16 -4.40 -11.09 13.10
C ALA A 16 -5.59 -10.98 14.05
N ASP A 17 -5.35 -11.29 15.33
CA ASP A 17 -6.32 -11.08 16.41
C ASP A 17 -6.27 -9.61 16.89
N ALA A 18 -6.67 -8.71 15.99
CA ALA A 18 -6.68 -7.27 16.22
C ALA A 18 -7.91 -6.65 15.55
N LYS A 19 -8.27 -5.44 15.99
CA LYS A 19 -9.35 -4.70 15.36
C LYS A 19 -8.93 -4.27 13.96
N ARG A 20 -9.90 -4.13 13.05
CA ARG A 20 -9.67 -3.72 11.66
C ARG A 20 -8.90 -2.39 11.58
N GLU A 21 -9.25 -1.43 12.43
CA GLU A 21 -8.66 -0.10 12.46
C GLU A 21 -7.17 -0.14 12.85
N ASP A 22 -6.80 -1.06 13.75
CA ASP A 22 -5.40 -1.23 14.18
C ASP A 22 -4.56 -1.82 13.04
N ILE A 23 -5.12 -2.78 12.29
CA ILE A 23 -4.49 -3.38 11.11
C ILE A 23 -4.32 -2.33 10.00
N GLU A 24 -5.35 -1.52 9.75
CA GLU A 24 -5.28 -0.43 8.76
C GLU A 24 -4.24 0.62 9.15
N ALA A 25 -4.17 1.00 10.43
CA ALA A 25 -3.15 1.90 10.93
C ALA A 25 -1.73 1.34 10.75
N LEU A 26 -1.54 0.04 10.99
CA LEU A 26 -0.27 -0.66 10.75
C LEU A 26 0.12 -0.65 9.27
N VAL A 27 -0.84 -0.92 8.37
CA VAL A 27 -0.61 -0.89 6.92
C VAL A 27 -0.29 0.54 6.46
N ALA A 28 -0.98 1.56 6.97
CA ALA A 28 -0.70 2.95 6.67
C ALA A 28 0.67 3.40 7.17
N GLN A 29 1.10 2.93 8.35
CA GLN A 29 2.44 3.18 8.87
C GLN A 29 3.51 2.52 7.98
N SER A 30 3.25 1.30 7.52
CA SER A 30 4.15 0.55 6.62
C SER A 30 4.34 1.28 5.29
N GLN A 31 3.27 1.85 4.72
CA GLN A 31 3.34 2.65 3.50
C GLN A 31 4.26 3.87 3.67
N LYS A 32 4.11 4.64 4.75
CA LYS A 32 4.92 5.84 5.03
C LYS A 32 6.41 5.57 5.25
N ARG A 33 6.79 4.32 5.55
CA ARG A 33 8.17 3.93 5.86
C ARG A 33 8.83 3.15 4.73
N SER A 34 8.10 2.82 3.66
CA SER A 34 8.60 1.97 2.58
C SER A 34 9.27 2.81 1.49
N ALA A 35 10.60 2.77 1.43
CA ALA A 35 11.37 3.43 0.38
C ALA A 35 10.98 2.95 -1.04
N VAL A 36 10.57 1.69 -1.19
CA VAL A 36 10.07 1.17 -2.48
C VAL A 36 8.71 1.78 -2.81
N TYR A 37 7.84 1.95 -1.83
CA TYR A 37 6.55 2.61 -2.02
C TYR A 37 6.75 4.07 -2.45
N ASP A 38 7.68 4.78 -1.83
CA ASP A 38 8.03 6.17 -2.18
C ASP A 38 8.54 6.29 -3.63
N ILE A 39 9.38 5.34 -4.07
CA ILE A 39 9.90 5.33 -5.45
C ILE A 39 8.77 5.05 -6.46
N VAL A 40 7.86 4.13 -6.15
CA VAL A 40 6.83 3.67 -7.08
C VAL A 40 5.69 4.67 -7.21
N THR A 41 5.31 5.33 -6.11
CA THR A 41 4.20 6.31 -6.07
C THR A 41 4.48 7.59 -6.84
N ASN A 42 5.71 7.81 -7.29
CA ASN A 42 6.09 8.92 -8.16
C ASN A 42 6.52 8.40 -9.56
N PRO A 43 5.66 8.36 -10.59
CA PRO A 43 4.38 9.07 -10.75
C PRO A 43 3.14 8.14 -10.67
N THR A 44 3.30 6.90 -10.22
CA THR A 44 2.27 5.87 -10.38
C THR A 44 1.25 5.98 -9.26
N ASN A 45 -0.04 6.04 -9.59
CA ASN A 45 -1.08 6.00 -8.57
C ASN A 45 -1.15 4.59 -7.95
N VAL A 46 -1.02 4.49 -6.63
CA VAL A 46 -1.09 3.24 -5.88
C VAL A 46 -2.31 3.25 -4.96
N THR A 47 -3.09 2.18 -4.98
CA THR A 47 -4.24 1.98 -4.10
C THR A 47 -4.00 0.74 -3.24
N VAL A 48 -4.16 0.88 -1.93
CA VAL A 48 -3.97 -0.21 -0.97
C VAL A 48 -5.31 -0.51 -0.29
N VAL A 49 -5.68 -1.79 -0.24
CA VAL A 49 -6.90 -2.28 0.40
C VAL A 49 -6.53 -3.39 1.38
N VAL A 50 -7.14 -3.40 2.56
CA VAL A 50 -7.07 -4.49 3.53
C VAL A 50 -8.39 -5.24 3.48
N ASN A 51 -8.35 -6.57 3.29
CA ASN A 51 -9.52 -7.43 3.23
C ASN A 51 -9.94 -7.93 4.62
#